data_AF-A0A7J4KD37-F1
#
_entry.id   AF-A0A7J4KD37-F1
#
_cell.length_a   1.000
_cell.length_b   1.000
_cell.length_c   1.000
_cell.angle_alpha   90.00
_cell.angle_beta   90.00
_cell.angle_gamma   90.00
#
_symmetry.space_group_name_H-M   'P 1'
#
loop_
_entity.id
_entity.type
_entity.pdbx_description
1 polymer ?
#
loop_
_entity_poly.entity_id
_entity_poly.type
_entity_poly.pdbx_seq_one_letter_code
_entity_poly.pdbx_strand_id
1 'polypeptide(L)'
;MKALAVTLEGLENITQLDIKEILKLKSEVIYKGCISFNVKAEKDLAEFIYRSRSIVRAFLLLKHFTFNDIDDILDNIKDLEFPYLDDTFVVRCERNGAHGFNSQDIERNIGEFIAKKFGIKADLDDAKTTVFLEIIDNNCFIGIDFTGIKLSKREYRIKLLASSINPVVAYSMLRLSDASPEDSILDPFSRSGEILIEAVLFFKNIPNCVNIKEKLLFNKLFKVSFKDKIKELKNPSIVCSDNLQNNLRAAEINAKIAAVNKYINFTRLEIEWLDTKYKEKSIDKIITFPIYPSNNLPEKSLEKIYKEFFYNSEYILKKSGTITLLTPKKDLIEKYSNEYKLKKIKEVPITMGNSRFYIMIFKK
;
A
#
# COMPACT_ATOMS: atom_id res chain seq x y z
N MET A 1 -17.38 -18.31 -0.05
CA MET A 1 -17.27 -17.39 -1.20
C MET A 1 -15.80 -17.09 -1.47
N LYS A 2 -15.40 -16.90 -2.73
CA LYS A 2 -14.00 -16.60 -3.10
C LYS A 2 -13.82 -15.08 -3.23
N ALA A 3 -12.80 -14.52 -2.59
CA ALA A 3 -12.44 -13.12 -2.68
C ALA A 3 -11.11 -12.95 -3.42
N LEU A 4 -10.90 -11.75 -3.98
CA LEU A 4 -9.62 -11.30 -4.50
C LEU A 4 -9.20 -10.02 -3.77
N ALA A 5 -7.95 -9.97 -3.33
CA ALA A 5 -7.25 -8.76 -2.91
C ALA A 5 -6.19 -8.40 -3.95
N VAL A 6 -6.20 -7.15 -4.40
CA VAL A 6 -5.22 -6.60 -5.32
C VAL A 6 -4.26 -5.70 -4.54
N THR A 7 -2.95 -5.90 -4.72
CA THR A 7 -1.86 -5.12 -4.14
C THR A 7 -0.80 -4.81 -5.20
N LEU A 8 0.30 -4.16 -4.81
CA LEU A 8 1.45 -3.94 -5.68
C LEU A 8 2.27 -5.22 -5.82
N GLU A 9 2.75 -5.50 -7.02
CA GLU A 9 3.64 -6.62 -7.30
C GLU A 9 4.86 -6.61 -6.37
N GLY A 10 5.13 -7.76 -5.74
CA GLY A 10 6.19 -7.95 -4.75
C GLY A 10 5.75 -7.77 -3.29
N LEU A 11 4.54 -7.25 -3.04
CA LEU A 11 3.99 -7.02 -1.69
C LEU A 11 2.89 -8.02 -1.30
N GLU A 12 2.72 -9.09 -2.08
CA GLU A 12 1.70 -10.11 -1.86
C GLU A 12 1.83 -10.76 -0.49
N ASN A 13 3.06 -11.01 -0.06
CA ASN A 13 3.37 -11.61 1.24
C ASN A 13 2.81 -10.79 2.42
N ILE A 14 2.81 -9.45 2.30
CA ILE A 14 2.26 -8.55 3.32
C ILE A 14 0.74 -8.59 3.30
N THR A 15 0.14 -8.70 2.11
CA THR A 15 -1.31 -8.87 1.97
C THR A 15 -1.78 -10.21 2.52
N GLN A 16 -1.02 -11.30 2.27
CA GLN A 16 -1.30 -12.60 2.87
C GLN A 16 -1.21 -12.55 4.41
N LEU A 17 -0.27 -11.78 4.95
CA LEU A 17 -0.13 -11.57 6.38
C LEU A 17 -1.33 -10.79 6.96
N ASP A 18 -1.80 -9.74 6.30
CA ASP A 18 -3.03 -9.03 6.68
C ASP A 18 -4.25 -9.98 6.69
N ILE A 19 -4.42 -10.80 5.65
CA ILE A 19 -5.52 -11.78 5.58
C ILE A 19 -5.44 -12.75 6.77
N LYS A 20 -4.24 -13.25 7.08
CA LYS A 20 -4.00 -14.14 8.21
C LYS A 20 -4.27 -13.47 9.55
N GLU A 21 -3.88 -12.22 9.74
CA GLU A 21 -4.01 -11.54 11.03
C GLU A 21 -5.42 -11.01 11.29
N ILE A 22 -6.07 -10.44 10.26
CA ILE A 22 -7.40 -9.84 10.33
C ILE A 22 -8.47 -10.93 10.33
N LEU A 23 -8.41 -11.90 9.41
CA LEU A 23 -9.48 -12.88 9.20
C LEU A 23 -9.15 -14.28 9.73
N LYS A 24 -7.89 -14.57 10.09
CA LYS A 24 -7.42 -15.92 10.46
C LYS A 24 -7.60 -16.93 9.32
N LEU A 25 -7.46 -16.47 8.08
CA LEU A 25 -7.60 -17.29 6.88
C LEU A 25 -6.26 -17.54 6.19
N LYS A 26 -6.21 -18.60 5.39
CA LYS A 26 -5.15 -18.84 4.40
C LYS A 26 -5.48 -18.11 3.11
N SER A 27 -4.46 -17.85 2.32
CA SER A 27 -4.55 -17.15 1.04
C SER A 27 -3.47 -17.63 0.08
N GLU A 28 -3.73 -17.45 -1.20
CA GLU A 28 -2.88 -17.90 -2.30
C GLU A 28 -2.63 -16.74 -3.27
N VAL A 29 -1.39 -16.57 -3.71
CA VAL A 29 -1.07 -15.66 -4.80
C VAL A 29 -1.41 -16.36 -6.10
N ILE A 30 -2.45 -15.88 -6.80
CA ILE A 30 -2.92 -16.51 -8.05
C ILE A 30 -2.36 -15.81 -9.29
N TYR A 31 -1.85 -14.59 -9.12
CA TYR A 31 -1.06 -13.84 -10.10
C TYR A 31 -0.28 -12.73 -9.39
N LYS A 32 0.71 -12.12 -10.03
CA LYS A 32 1.46 -10.99 -9.45
C LYS A 32 0.50 -9.88 -9.00
N GLY A 33 0.64 -9.42 -7.76
CA GLY A 33 -0.26 -8.45 -7.13
C GLY A 33 -1.66 -8.97 -6.80
N CYS A 34 -2.02 -10.22 -7.08
CA CYS A 34 -3.38 -10.76 -6.95
C CYS A 34 -3.43 -11.94 -5.98
N ILE A 35 -4.11 -11.75 -4.85
CA ILE A 35 -4.19 -12.73 -3.76
C ILE A 35 -5.64 -13.19 -3.61
N SER A 36 -5.88 -14.50 -3.69
CA SER A 36 -7.20 -15.08 -3.46
C SER A 36 -7.31 -15.76 -2.10
N PHE A 37 -8.51 -15.71 -1.53
CA PHE A 37 -8.83 -16.32 -0.25
C PHE A 37 -10.34 -16.62 -0.15
N ASN A 38 -10.71 -17.58 0.70
CA ASN A 38 -12.09 -18.00 0.88
C ASN A 38 -12.68 -17.38 2.15
N VAL A 39 -13.72 -16.56 1.99
CA VAL A 39 -14.49 -15.98 3.09
C VAL A 39 -15.76 -16.79 3.38
N LYS A 40 -16.19 -16.80 4.64
CA LYS A 40 -17.39 -17.52 5.08
C LYS A 40 -18.65 -16.69 4.82
N ALA A 41 -18.56 -15.38 5.04
CA ALA A 41 -19.64 -14.42 4.82
C ALA A 41 -19.11 -13.12 4.19
N GLU A 42 -20.01 -12.33 3.62
CA GLU A 42 -19.72 -11.03 3.01
C GLU A 42 -19.07 -10.08 4.00
N LYS A 43 -19.49 -10.17 5.27
CA LYS A 43 -18.93 -9.42 6.39
C LYS A 43 -17.43 -9.63 6.55
N ASP A 44 -16.89 -10.82 6.25
CA ASP A 44 -15.45 -11.08 6.37
C ASP A 44 -14.67 -10.28 5.31
N LEU A 45 -15.16 -10.24 4.07
CA LEU A 45 -14.56 -9.43 3.01
C LEU A 45 -14.67 -7.93 3.34
N ALA A 46 -15.83 -7.48 3.82
CA ALA A 46 -16.03 -6.10 4.25
C ALA A 46 -15.10 -5.71 5.41
N GLU A 47 -14.91 -6.58 6.41
CA GLU A 47 -13.96 -6.38 7.52
C GLU A 47 -12.52 -6.27 7.01
N PHE A 48 -12.12 -7.11 6.06
CA PHE A 48 -10.80 -7.05 5.46
C PHE A 48 -10.57 -5.75 4.68
N ILE A 49 -11.52 -5.35 3.82
CA ILE A 49 -11.48 -4.08 3.08
C ILE A 49 -11.39 -2.89 4.05
N TYR A 50 -12.18 -2.93 5.12
CA TYR A 50 -12.23 -1.84 6.10
C TYR A 50 -10.92 -1.67 6.88
N ARG A 51 -10.20 -2.76 7.16
CA ARG A 51 -9.01 -2.75 8.03
C ARG A 51 -7.67 -2.78 7.29
N SER A 52 -7.57 -3.50 6.19
CA SER A 52 -6.29 -3.78 5.54
C SER A 52 -5.64 -2.51 4.98
N ARG A 53 -4.31 -2.45 5.10
CA ARG A 53 -3.47 -1.35 4.59
C ARG A 53 -2.59 -1.80 3.43
N SER A 54 -2.46 -3.10 3.23
CA SER A 54 -1.62 -3.69 2.20
C SER A 54 -2.29 -3.77 0.83
N ILE A 55 -3.58 -3.44 0.72
CA ILE A 55 -4.32 -3.58 -0.54
C ILE A 55 -4.56 -2.24 -1.25
N VAL A 56 -4.70 -2.34 -2.58
CA VAL A 56 -5.25 -1.30 -3.44
C VAL A 56 -6.78 -1.45 -3.55
N ARG A 57 -7.28 -2.68 -3.65
CA ARG A 57 -8.70 -3.01 -3.79
C ARG A 57 -8.97 -4.45 -3.37
N ALA A 58 -10.18 -4.79 -2.94
CA ALA A 58 -10.63 -6.17 -2.86
C ALA A 58 -12.11 -6.33 -3.27
N PHE A 59 -12.46 -7.49 -3.81
CA PHE A 59 -13.80 -7.75 -4.33
C PHE A 59 -14.16 -9.24 -4.26
N LEU A 60 -15.45 -9.54 -4.39
CA LEU A 60 -15.95 -10.91 -4.48
C LEU A 60 -15.58 -11.48 -5.85
N LEU A 61 -14.66 -12.44 -5.91
CA LEU A 61 -14.16 -13.01 -7.16
C LEU A 61 -15.16 -14.03 -7.71
N LEU A 62 -15.68 -13.76 -8.90
CA LEU A 62 -16.60 -14.67 -9.60
C LEU A 62 -15.83 -15.60 -10.54
N LYS A 63 -14.88 -15.07 -11.32
CA LYS A 63 -14.06 -15.86 -12.23
C LYS A 63 -12.68 -15.24 -12.46
N HIS A 64 -11.68 -16.09 -12.64
CA HIS A 64 -10.34 -15.74 -13.12
C HIS A 64 -10.06 -16.59 -14.37
N PHE A 65 -9.61 -15.96 -15.44
CA PHE A 65 -9.25 -16.61 -16.70
C PHE A 65 -8.21 -15.78 -17.47
N THR A 66 -7.58 -16.40 -18.46
CA THR A 66 -6.75 -15.71 -19.45
C THR A 66 -7.52 -15.42 -20.73
N PHE A 67 -7.14 -14.37 -21.46
CA PHE A 67 -7.80 -13.93 -22.69
C PHE A 67 -6.78 -13.39 -23.70
N ASN A 68 -7.13 -13.35 -24.98
CA ASN A 68 -6.34 -12.70 -26.03
C ASN A 68 -6.97 -11.38 -26.50
N ASP A 69 -8.30 -11.33 -26.56
CA ASP A 69 -9.09 -10.18 -26.98
C ASP A 69 -10.38 -10.02 -26.16
N ILE A 70 -11.26 -9.09 -26.57
CA ILE A 70 -12.53 -8.83 -25.87
C ILE A 70 -13.51 -9.99 -26.06
N ASP A 71 -13.50 -10.64 -27.21
CA ASP A 71 -14.45 -11.73 -27.51
C ASP A 71 -14.18 -12.92 -26.59
N ASP A 72 -12.91 -13.25 -26.33
CA ASP A 72 -12.50 -14.24 -25.32
C ASP A 72 -13.05 -13.88 -23.91
N ILE A 73 -13.08 -12.59 -23.56
CA ILE A 73 -13.61 -12.13 -22.26
C ILE A 73 -15.13 -12.36 -22.21
N LEU A 74 -15.85 -11.98 -23.26
CA LEU A 74 -17.30 -12.17 -23.36
C LEU A 74 -17.67 -13.65 -23.30
N ASP A 75 -16.96 -14.50 -24.03
CA ASP A 75 -17.13 -15.95 -24.01
C ASP A 75 -16.89 -16.55 -22.62
N ASN A 76 -15.93 -16.02 -21.88
CA ASN A 76 -15.64 -16.47 -20.52
C ASN A 76 -16.70 -16.05 -19.50
N ILE A 77 -17.45 -14.97 -19.74
CA ILE A 77 -18.49 -14.51 -18.81
C ILE A 77 -19.91 -14.91 -19.23
N LYS A 78 -20.06 -15.56 -20.39
CA LYS A 78 -21.36 -15.89 -20.98
C LYS A 78 -22.30 -16.67 -20.04
N ASP A 79 -21.75 -17.55 -19.22
CA ASP A 79 -22.48 -18.41 -18.27
C ASP A 79 -22.35 -17.95 -16.81
N LEU A 80 -21.69 -16.80 -16.58
CA LEU A 80 -21.46 -16.30 -15.24
C LEU A 80 -22.76 -15.71 -14.64
N GLU A 81 -22.99 -16.01 -13.36
CA GLU A 81 -23.99 -15.34 -12.54
C GLU A 81 -23.36 -14.18 -11.75
N PHE A 82 -24.11 -13.11 -11.59
CA PHE A 82 -23.66 -11.89 -10.90
C PHE A 82 -24.53 -11.68 -9.65
N PRO A 83 -24.07 -12.05 -8.45
CA PRO A 83 -24.83 -11.80 -7.24
C PRO A 83 -24.98 -10.29 -6.99
N TYR A 84 -26.07 -9.91 -6.30
CA TYR A 84 -26.48 -8.52 -6.03
C TYR A 84 -26.85 -7.70 -7.28
N LEU A 85 -26.91 -8.33 -8.45
CA LEU A 85 -27.34 -7.68 -9.68
C LEU A 85 -28.88 -7.70 -9.74
N ASP A 86 -29.53 -6.86 -8.93
CA ASP A 86 -31.00 -6.89 -8.75
C ASP A 86 -31.72 -5.57 -9.13
N ASP A 87 -30.97 -4.51 -9.45
CA ASP A 87 -31.53 -3.16 -9.65
C ASP A 87 -30.75 -2.38 -10.73
N THR A 88 -29.80 -1.54 -10.35
CA THR A 88 -28.90 -0.83 -11.26
C THR A 88 -27.48 -1.36 -11.12
N PHE A 89 -26.75 -1.35 -12.23
CA PHE A 89 -25.36 -1.80 -12.23
C PHE A 89 -24.45 -0.90 -13.04
N VAL A 90 -23.15 -1.04 -12.78
CA VAL A 90 -22.11 -0.43 -13.60
C VAL A 90 -20.94 -1.39 -13.75
N VAL A 91 -20.29 -1.35 -14.91
CA VAL A 91 -19.04 -2.07 -15.14
C VAL A 91 -17.88 -1.10 -14.98
N ARG A 92 -16.85 -1.51 -14.24
CA ARG A 92 -15.60 -0.77 -14.09
C ARG A 92 -14.41 -1.67 -14.35
N CYS A 93 -13.40 -1.14 -15.03
CA CYS A 93 -12.20 -1.88 -15.38
C CYS A 93 -10.93 -1.11 -15.01
N GLU A 94 -10.08 -1.74 -14.20
CA GLU A 94 -8.68 -1.37 -14.09
C GLU A 94 -7.83 -2.30 -14.95
N ARG A 95 -6.96 -1.69 -15.77
CA ARG A 95 -6.16 -2.39 -16.77
C ARG A 95 -4.70 -2.00 -16.65
N ASN A 96 -3.85 -3.00 -16.57
CA ASN A 96 -2.40 -2.89 -16.61
C ASN A 96 -1.84 -3.84 -17.67
N GLY A 97 -0.99 -3.35 -18.57
CA GLY A 97 -0.43 -4.11 -19.70
C GLY A 97 -0.83 -3.58 -21.07
N ALA A 98 -0.22 -4.15 -22.12
CA ALA A 98 -0.46 -3.75 -23.51
C ALA A 98 -1.64 -4.51 -24.12
N HIS A 99 -2.63 -3.79 -24.65
CA HIS A 99 -3.87 -4.35 -25.17
C HIS A 99 -4.33 -3.56 -26.40
N GLY A 100 -5.04 -4.20 -27.32
CA GLY A 100 -5.68 -3.55 -28.48
C GLY A 100 -6.95 -2.75 -28.15
N PHE A 101 -7.31 -2.65 -26.87
CA PHE A 101 -8.51 -1.98 -26.37
C PHE A 101 -8.19 -1.15 -25.12
N ASN A 102 -9.08 -0.22 -24.78
CA ASN A 102 -9.00 0.55 -23.54
C ASN A 102 -10.04 0.06 -22.49
N SER A 103 -9.96 0.59 -21.26
CA SER A 103 -10.89 0.19 -20.19
C SER A 103 -12.35 0.51 -20.51
N GLN A 104 -12.63 1.61 -21.21
CA GLN A 104 -14.00 2.01 -21.57
C GLN A 104 -14.60 1.06 -22.62
N ASP A 105 -13.78 0.52 -23.53
CA ASP A 105 -14.24 -0.49 -24.48
C ASP A 105 -14.73 -1.75 -23.75
N ILE A 106 -13.97 -2.23 -22.76
CA ILE A 106 -14.37 -3.37 -21.92
C ILE A 106 -15.62 -3.06 -21.11
N GLU A 107 -15.66 -1.90 -20.44
CA GLU A 107 -16.81 -1.47 -19.64
C GLU A 107 -18.09 -1.42 -20.48
N ARG A 108 -18.02 -0.89 -21.71
CA ARG A 108 -19.16 -0.83 -22.64
C ARG A 108 -19.60 -2.22 -23.09
N ASN A 109 -18.70 -3.04 -23.61
CA ASN A 109 -19.04 -4.36 -24.16
C ASN A 109 -19.64 -5.29 -23.08
N ILE A 110 -19.03 -5.34 -21.90
CA ILE A 110 -19.55 -6.14 -20.78
C ILE A 110 -20.85 -5.53 -20.24
N GLY A 111 -20.94 -4.20 -20.19
CA GLY A 111 -22.17 -3.50 -19.80
C GLY A 111 -23.35 -3.87 -20.70
N GLU A 112 -23.18 -3.80 -22.01
CA GLU A 112 -24.19 -4.20 -22.99
C GLU A 112 -24.56 -5.67 -22.86
N PHE A 113 -23.57 -6.55 -22.69
CA PHE A 113 -23.80 -7.98 -22.46
C PHE A 113 -24.66 -8.24 -21.21
N ILE A 114 -24.29 -7.67 -20.06
CA ILE A 114 -24.99 -7.86 -18.80
C ILE A 114 -26.41 -7.26 -18.89
N ALA A 115 -26.56 -6.05 -19.43
CA ALA A 115 -27.86 -5.41 -19.57
C ALA A 115 -28.82 -6.25 -20.42
N LYS A 116 -28.33 -6.79 -21.56
CA LYS A 116 -29.14 -7.63 -22.45
C LYS A 116 -29.45 -8.99 -21.83
N LYS A 117 -28.48 -9.64 -21.19
CA LYS A 117 -28.64 -10.99 -20.61
C LYS A 117 -29.59 -11.00 -19.42
N PHE A 118 -29.48 -10.01 -18.53
CA PHE A 118 -30.23 -9.99 -17.26
C PHE A 118 -31.44 -9.05 -17.28
N GLY A 119 -31.58 -8.18 -18.31
CA GLY A 119 -32.68 -7.21 -18.37
C GLY A 119 -32.55 -6.09 -17.33
N ILE A 120 -31.32 -5.78 -16.92
CA ILE A 120 -31.00 -4.84 -15.83
C ILE A 120 -30.45 -3.55 -16.42
N LYS A 121 -30.80 -2.41 -15.81
CA LYS A 121 -30.38 -1.09 -16.29
C LYS A 121 -28.94 -0.77 -15.86
N ALA A 122 -28.11 -0.36 -16.81
CA ALA A 122 -26.82 0.25 -16.51
C ALA A 122 -27.01 1.70 -16.01
N ASP A 123 -26.40 2.04 -14.88
CA ASP A 123 -26.37 3.39 -14.31
C ASP A 123 -24.91 3.79 -14.06
N LEU A 124 -24.41 4.77 -14.80
CA LEU A 124 -23.00 5.13 -14.75
C LEU A 124 -22.64 5.99 -13.53
N ASP A 125 -23.64 6.58 -12.86
CA ASP A 125 -23.47 7.59 -11.83
C ASP A 125 -23.72 7.03 -10.42
N ASP A 126 -24.85 6.34 -10.23
CA ASP A 126 -25.26 5.81 -8.93
C ASP A 126 -25.81 4.38 -8.99
N ALA A 127 -25.05 3.50 -9.65
CA ALA A 127 -25.34 2.08 -9.59
C ALA A 127 -25.32 1.53 -8.15
N LYS A 128 -26.26 0.62 -7.88
CA LYS A 128 -26.28 -0.20 -6.66
C LYS A 128 -25.12 -1.19 -6.65
N THR A 129 -24.86 -1.84 -7.78
CA THR A 129 -23.87 -2.92 -7.90
C THR A 129 -22.80 -2.59 -8.93
N THR A 130 -21.54 -2.76 -8.56
CA THR A 130 -20.41 -2.58 -9.48
C THR A 130 -19.83 -3.94 -9.83
N VAL A 131 -19.90 -4.30 -11.11
CA VAL A 131 -19.12 -5.40 -11.68
C VAL A 131 -17.74 -4.86 -12.01
N PHE A 132 -16.71 -5.45 -11.42
CA PHE A 132 -15.35 -4.96 -11.54
C PHE A 132 -14.44 -5.98 -12.21
N LEU A 133 -13.62 -5.46 -13.11
CA LEU A 133 -12.58 -6.19 -13.80
C LEU A 133 -11.22 -5.63 -13.42
N GLU A 134 -10.38 -6.50 -12.86
CA GLU A 134 -8.94 -6.27 -12.78
C GLU A 134 -8.28 -7.03 -13.94
N ILE A 135 -7.64 -6.31 -14.85
CA ILE A 135 -6.90 -6.87 -15.98
C ILE A 135 -5.43 -6.58 -15.79
N ILE A 136 -4.60 -7.62 -15.72
CA ILE A 136 -3.13 -7.50 -15.63
C ILE A 136 -2.51 -8.43 -16.66
N ASP A 137 -1.82 -7.84 -17.64
CA ASP A 137 -1.39 -8.55 -18.85
C ASP A 137 -2.58 -9.31 -19.45
N ASN A 138 -2.42 -10.60 -19.79
CA ASN A 138 -3.48 -11.44 -20.35
C ASN A 138 -4.39 -12.09 -19.28
N ASN A 139 -4.36 -11.67 -18.01
CA ASN A 139 -5.20 -12.22 -16.95
C ASN A 139 -6.37 -11.28 -16.63
N CYS A 140 -7.58 -11.82 -16.58
CA CYS A 140 -8.79 -11.11 -16.20
C CYS A 140 -9.38 -11.71 -14.92
N PHE A 141 -9.59 -10.86 -13.91
CA PHE A 141 -10.31 -11.17 -12.69
C PHE A 141 -11.61 -10.38 -12.65
N ILE A 142 -12.74 -11.06 -12.73
CA ILE A 142 -14.07 -10.42 -12.72
C ILE A 142 -14.83 -10.75 -11.43
N GLY A 143 -15.50 -9.75 -10.87
CA GLY A 143 -16.20 -9.91 -9.62
C GLY A 143 -17.18 -8.78 -9.26
N ILE A 144 -17.76 -8.88 -8.06
CA ILE A 144 -18.59 -7.82 -7.47
C ILE A 144 -17.75 -6.97 -6.53
N ASP A 145 -17.65 -5.69 -6.82
CA ASP A 145 -16.80 -4.76 -6.09
C ASP A 145 -17.43 -4.32 -4.77
N PHE A 146 -16.74 -4.65 -3.68
CA PHE A 146 -17.11 -4.23 -2.34
C PHE A 146 -16.35 -2.97 -1.89
N THR A 147 -15.33 -2.56 -2.66
CA THR A 147 -14.44 -1.46 -2.30
C THR A 147 -14.85 -0.14 -2.95
N GLY A 148 -15.06 -0.10 -4.27
CA GLY A 148 -15.38 1.12 -5.04
C GLY A 148 -14.20 2.02 -5.32
N ILE A 149 -13.48 2.41 -4.28
CA ILE A 149 -12.37 3.36 -4.34
C ILE A 149 -11.00 2.68 -4.28
N LYS A 150 -9.96 3.33 -4.80
CA LYS A 150 -8.58 2.85 -4.63
C LYS A 150 -8.11 3.11 -3.21
N LEU A 151 -7.91 2.07 -2.42
CA LEU A 151 -7.49 2.18 -1.03
C LEU A 151 -6.07 2.73 -0.86
N SER A 152 -5.21 2.62 -1.88
CA SER A 152 -3.89 3.28 -1.88
C SER A 152 -3.97 4.82 -1.83
N LYS A 153 -5.14 5.40 -2.08
CA LYS A 153 -5.45 6.81 -1.79
C LYS A 153 -5.94 6.94 -0.35
N ARG A 154 -5.04 7.34 0.55
CA ARG A 154 -5.36 7.62 1.95
C ARG A 154 -5.88 9.04 2.10
N GLU A 155 -6.94 9.23 2.88
CA GLU A 155 -7.53 10.55 3.12
C GLU A 155 -6.61 11.54 3.83
N TYR A 156 -5.68 11.03 4.64
CA TYR A 156 -4.75 11.89 5.35
C TYR A 156 -3.77 12.62 4.41
N ARG A 157 -3.62 12.16 3.15
CA ARG A 157 -2.62 12.66 2.20
C ARG A 157 -3.11 13.89 1.44
N ILE A 158 -3.34 14.98 2.16
CA ILE A 158 -3.78 16.25 1.57
C ILE A 158 -2.61 17.10 1.07
N LYS A 159 -1.40 16.92 1.62
CA LYS A 159 -0.17 17.59 1.18
C LYS A 159 0.77 16.55 0.58
N LEU A 160 0.60 16.34 -0.72
CA LEU A 160 1.42 15.43 -1.52
C LEU A 160 2.64 16.18 -2.11
N LEU A 161 3.82 15.60 -1.93
CA LEU A 161 5.07 15.98 -2.60
C LEU A 161 5.35 15.06 -3.79
N ALA A 162 6.12 15.51 -4.78
CA ALA A 162 6.53 14.67 -5.91
C ALA A 162 7.30 13.40 -5.47
N SER A 163 7.99 13.48 -4.33
CA SER A 163 8.76 12.40 -3.73
C SER A 163 7.97 11.56 -2.72
N SER A 164 6.66 11.79 -2.55
CA SER A 164 5.84 11.05 -1.59
C SER A 164 5.80 9.56 -1.91
N ILE A 165 5.83 8.73 -0.87
CA ILE A 165 5.76 7.27 -1.02
C ILE A 165 4.32 6.78 -1.13
N ASN A 166 4.09 5.69 -1.86
CA ASN A 166 2.79 5.02 -1.85
C ASN A 166 2.52 4.43 -0.44
N PRO A 167 1.37 4.70 0.20
CA PRO A 167 1.07 4.24 1.55
C PRO A 167 1.03 2.73 1.72
N VAL A 168 0.69 1.99 0.66
CA VAL A 168 0.79 0.52 0.64
C VAL A 168 2.24 0.07 0.78
N VAL A 169 3.16 0.77 0.12
CA VAL A 169 4.61 0.51 0.23
C VAL A 169 5.10 0.95 1.61
N ALA A 170 4.71 2.13 2.09
CA ALA A 170 5.07 2.64 3.41
C ALA A 170 4.66 1.66 4.53
N TYR A 171 3.41 1.19 4.49
CA TYR A 171 2.91 0.14 5.38
C TYR A 171 3.70 -1.16 5.23
N SER A 172 3.98 -1.59 4.00
CA SER A 172 4.71 -2.83 3.75
C SER A 172 6.16 -2.77 4.25
N MET A 173 6.83 -1.62 4.12
CA MET A 173 8.17 -1.40 4.69
C MET A 173 8.15 -1.55 6.22
N LEU A 174 7.14 -0.98 6.90
CA LEU A 174 6.96 -1.15 8.34
C LEU A 174 6.75 -2.62 8.73
N ARG A 175 5.92 -3.35 7.97
CA ARG A 175 5.68 -4.78 8.23
C ARG A 175 6.94 -5.62 7.99
N LEU A 176 7.73 -5.27 6.98
CA LEU A 176 9.00 -5.93 6.67
C LEU A 176 10.10 -5.61 7.69
N SER A 177 10.09 -4.41 8.28
CA SER A 177 11.06 -4.01 9.32
C SER A 177 10.83 -4.69 10.66
N ASP A 178 9.69 -5.37 10.84
CA ASP A 178 9.27 -5.99 12.10
C ASP A 178 9.34 -4.99 13.25
N ALA A 179 8.80 -3.80 13.02
CA ALA A 179 8.79 -2.73 14.01
C ALA A 179 7.59 -2.88 14.95
N SER A 180 7.81 -2.64 16.23
CA SER A 180 6.78 -2.66 17.27
C SER A 180 6.53 -1.26 17.87
N PRO A 181 5.42 -1.07 18.59
CA PRO A 181 5.13 0.19 19.29
C PRO A 181 6.20 0.64 20.31
N GLU A 182 7.00 -0.31 20.81
CA GLU A 182 8.04 -0.10 21.81
C GLU A 182 9.39 0.30 21.20
N ASP A 183 9.55 0.07 19.89
CA ASP A 183 10.76 0.43 19.16
C ASP A 183 10.90 1.96 19.04
N SER A 184 12.16 2.41 19.08
CA SER A 184 12.53 3.74 18.59
C SER A 184 12.67 3.71 17.07
N ILE A 185 11.80 4.45 16.38
CA ILE A 185 11.68 4.47 14.92
C ILE A 185 12.06 5.84 14.38
N LEU A 186 12.97 5.88 13.41
CA LEU A 186 13.43 7.08 12.74
C LEU A 186 13.22 6.99 11.23
N ASP A 187 12.68 8.05 10.64
CA ASP A 187 12.76 8.31 9.20
C ASP A 187 13.53 9.63 8.98
N PRO A 188 14.80 9.59 8.54
CA PRO A 188 15.61 10.79 8.32
C PRO A 188 15.42 11.41 6.92
N PHE A 189 14.60 10.81 6.06
CA PHE A 189 14.22 11.34 4.75
C PHE A 189 12.69 11.32 4.60
N SER A 190 12.01 11.84 5.62
CA SER A 190 10.58 11.61 5.83
C SER A 190 9.64 12.24 4.81
N ARG A 191 10.06 13.29 4.11
CA ARG A 191 9.26 13.95 3.06
C ARG A 191 7.88 14.35 3.60
N SER A 192 6.82 13.69 3.14
CA SER A 192 5.42 13.94 3.52
C SER A 192 4.91 13.02 4.65
N GLY A 193 5.79 12.23 5.28
CA GLY A 193 5.57 11.54 6.54
C GLY A 193 4.81 10.21 6.47
N GLU A 194 4.49 9.68 5.29
CA GLU A 194 3.62 8.50 5.16
C GLU A 194 4.10 7.27 5.94
N ILE A 195 5.41 6.99 5.99
CA ILE A 195 5.96 5.82 6.70
C ILE A 195 5.57 5.87 8.17
N LEU A 196 5.77 7.03 8.82
CA LEU A 196 5.52 7.17 10.26
C LEU A 196 4.04 7.38 10.58
N ILE A 197 3.27 7.97 9.66
CA ILE A 197 1.81 8.04 9.77
C ILE A 197 1.21 6.62 9.73
N GLU A 198 1.59 5.79 8.76
CA GLU A 198 1.15 4.40 8.66
C GLU A 198 1.61 3.57 9.89
N ALA A 199 2.80 3.85 10.43
CA ALA A 199 3.29 3.23 11.67
C ALA A 199 2.35 3.47 12.84
N VAL A 200 2.03 4.74 13.13
CA VAL A 200 1.13 5.06 14.24
C VAL A 200 -0.27 4.49 14.01
N LEU A 201 -0.81 4.60 12.80
CA LEU A 201 -2.14 4.07 12.47
C LEU A 201 -2.21 2.55 12.68
N PHE A 202 -1.18 1.82 12.26
CA PHE A 202 -1.06 0.37 12.48
C PHE A 202 -0.93 0.01 13.96
N PHE A 203 -0.02 0.67 14.69
CA PHE A 203 0.20 0.39 16.12
C PHE A 203 -1.03 0.69 16.98
N LYS A 204 -1.79 1.73 16.64
CA LYS A 204 -3.08 2.03 17.28
C LYS A 204 -4.21 1.12 16.84
N ASN A 205 -4.00 0.24 15.86
CA ASN A 205 -5.04 -0.60 15.27
C ASN A 205 -6.24 0.23 14.77
N ILE A 206 -5.97 1.43 14.24
CA ILE A 206 -7.00 2.25 13.59
C ILE A 206 -7.35 1.56 12.26
N PRO A 207 -8.62 1.40 11.86
CA PRO A 207 -8.94 0.85 10.53
C PRO A 207 -8.48 1.77 9.41
N ASN A 208 -8.07 1.21 8.27
CA ASN A 208 -7.65 2.01 7.11
C ASN A 208 -8.79 2.91 6.61
N CYS A 209 -10.01 2.37 6.64
CA CYS A 209 -11.17 2.99 6.05
C CYS A 209 -12.10 3.68 7.06
N VAL A 210 -11.62 3.97 8.28
CA VAL A 210 -12.45 4.50 9.38
C VAL A 210 -13.19 5.79 9.01
N ASN A 211 -12.58 6.64 8.19
CA ASN A 211 -13.11 7.94 7.78
C ASN A 211 -13.72 7.96 6.37
N ILE A 212 -13.66 6.83 5.63
CA ILE A 212 -14.26 6.64 4.28
C ILE A 212 -15.31 5.55 4.25
N LYS A 213 -15.83 5.15 5.41
CA LYS A 213 -16.68 3.96 5.50
C LYS A 213 -17.88 4.08 4.54
N GLU A 214 -18.49 5.25 4.46
CA GLU A 214 -19.61 5.58 3.59
C GLU A 214 -19.30 5.49 2.08
N LYS A 215 -18.04 5.61 1.67
CA LYS A 215 -17.60 5.50 0.27
C LYS A 215 -17.42 4.05 -0.18
N LEU A 216 -17.42 3.09 0.75
CA LEU A 216 -17.22 1.68 0.43
C LEU A 216 -18.52 1.05 -0.09
N LEU A 217 -18.43 0.38 -1.23
CA LEU A 217 -19.60 -0.12 -1.96
C LEU A 217 -20.37 -1.22 -1.24
N PHE A 218 -19.73 -2.00 -0.37
CA PHE A 218 -20.46 -3.03 0.39
C PHE A 218 -21.64 -2.45 1.21
N ASN A 219 -21.61 -1.16 1.60
CA ASN A 219 -22.73 -0.56 2.33
C ASN A 219 -23.98 -0.34 1.46
N LYS A 220 -23.84 -0.30 0.13
CA LYS A 220 -24.97 -0.30 -0.80
C LYS A 220 -25.61 -1.69 -0.93
N LEU A 221 -24.84 -2.74 -0.67
CA LEU A 221 -25.25 -4.13 -0.86
C LEU A 221 -25.84 -4.75 0.41
N PHE A 222 -25.22 -4.52 1.58
CA PHE A 222 -25.67 -5.06 2.86
C PHE A 222 -25.24 -4.19 4.04
N LYS A 223 -25.98 -4.29 5.14
CA LYS A 223 -25.65 -3.57 6.38
C LYS A 223 -24.56 -4.30 7.17
N VAL A 224 -23.48 -3.59 7.51
CA VAL A 224 -22.39 -4.14 8.33
C VAL A 224 -21.89 -3.13 9.37
N SER A 225 -21.66 -3.64 10.57
CA SER A 225 -21.00 -2.93 11.66
C SER A 225 -19.69 -3.62 12.04
N PHE A 226 -18.71 -2.79 12.39
CA PHE A 226 -17.37 -3.21 12.79
C PHE A 226 -17.13 -2.77 14.24
N LYS A 227 -16.44 -3.62 15.02
CA LYS A 227 -16.05 -3.28 16.39
C LYS A 227 -14.59 -2.87 16.39
N ASP A 228 -14.34 -1.56 16.48
CA ASP A 228 -12.98 -1.04 16.46
C ASP A 228 -12.34 -1.07 17.84
N LYS A 229 -11.20 -1.75 17.91
CA LYS A 229 -10.38 -1.88 19.12
C LYS A 229 -9.15 -0.99 18.97
N ILE A 230 -9.33 0.31 19.21
CA ILE A 230 -8.23 1.28 19.15
C ILE A 230 -7.31 1.06 20.35
N LYS A 231 -6.02 0.86 20.08
CA LYS A 231 -4.99 0.69 21.10
C LYS A 231 -4.45 2.04 21.56
N GLU A 232 -4.13 2.13 22.85
CA GLU A 232 -3.35 3.22 23.39
C GLU A 232 -1.88 3.08 22.96
N LEU A 233 -1.21 4.21 22.69
CA LEU A 233 0.24 4.25 22.52
C LEU A 233 0.81 5.16 23.58
N LYS A 234 1.59 4.58 24.50
CA LYS A 234 2.20 5.29 25.61
C LYS A 234 3.61 5.71 25.21
N ASN A 235 3.83 7.02 25.12
CA ASN A 235 5.13 7.64 24.86
C ASN A 235 5.93 6.99 23.69
N PRO A 236 5.35 6.85 22.49
CA PRO A 236 6.06 6.25 21.37
C PRO A 236 7.27 7.09 20.97
N SER A 237 8.39 6.42 20.64
CA SER A 237 9.60 7.07 20.15
C SER A 237 9.63 7.02 18.61
N ILE A 238 8.77 7.82 17.98
CA ILE A 238 8.65 7.86 16.51
C ILE A 238 9.08 9.25 16.04
N VAL A 239 10.16 9.30 15.25
CA VAL A 239 10.78 10.57 14.85
C VAL A 239 10.81 10.73 13.34
N CYS A 240 10.16 11.81 12.89
CA CYS A 240 10.05 12.27 11.52
C CYS A 240 11.06 13.39 11.28
N SER A 241 12.06 13.15 10.43
CA SER A 241 13.08 14.13 10.15
C SER A 241 13.33 14.33 8.66
N ASP A 242 13.66 15.56 8.30
CA ASP A 242 13.97 16.00 6.94
C ASP A 242 14.77 17.31 7.02
N ASN A 243 15.64 17.57 6.05
CA ASN A 243 16.41 18.80 6.00
C ASN A 243 15.57 20.00 5.50
N LEU A 244 14.49 19.74 4.75
CA LEU A 244 13.61 20.74 4.19
C LEU A 244 12.41 21.02 5.10
N GLN A 245 12.28 22.26 5.58
CA GLN A 245 11.16 22.67 6.42
C GLN A 245 9.78 22.49 5.75
N ASN A 246 9.71 22.62 4.43
CA ASN A 246 8.46 22.45 3.68
C ASN A 246 7.99 20.98 3.67
N ASN A 247 8.92 20.03 3.65
CA ASN A 247 8.61 18.60 3.77
C ASN A 247 7.98 18.33 5.14
N LEU A 248 8.64 18.76 6.21
CA LEU A 248 8.11 18.60 7.57
C LEU A 248 6.74 19.24 7.77
N ARG A 249 6.50 20.44 7.20
CA ARG A 249 5.17 21.06 7.24
C ARG A 249 4.11 20.19 6.54
N ALA A 250 4.44 19.59 5.39
CA ALA A 250 3.54 18.67 4.70
C ALA A 250 3.27 17.42 5.56
N ALA A 251 4.31 16.83 6.16
CA ALA A 251 4.20 15.69 7.05
C ALA A 251 3.35 15.97 8.29
N GLU A 252 3.54 17.12 8.94
CA GLU A 252 2.74 17.55 10.09
C GLU A 252 1.26 17.74 9.73
N ILE A 253 0.98 18.37 8.58
CA ILE A 253 -0.40 18.57 8.11
C ILE A 253 -1.07 17.20 7.85
N ASN A 254 -0.39 16.32 7.12
CA ASN A 254 -0.90 14.97 6.85
C ASN A 254 -1.15 14.18 8.15
N ALA A 255 -0.23 14.24 9.11
CA ALA A 255 -0.38 13.58 10.40
C ALA A 255 -1.52 14.17 11.24
N LYS A 256 -1.80 15.48 11.12
CA LYS A 256 -2.97 16.12 11.74
C LYS A 256 -4.28 15.62 11.14
N ILE A 257 -4.37 15.48 9.80
CA ILE A 257 -5.57 14.90 9.17
C ILE A 257 -5.77 13.43 9.58
N ALA A 258 -4.69 12.68 9.73
CA ALA A 258 -4.74 11.31 10.28
C ALA A 258 -5.03 11.25 11.79
N ALA A 259 -5.09 12.39 12.50
CA ALA A 259 -5.22 12.48 13.95
C ALA A 259 -4.12 11.73 14.74
N VAL A 260 -2.91 11.67 14.19
CA VAL A 260 -1.75 10.96 14.78
C VAL A 260 -0.54 11.85 15.07
N ASN A 261 -0.59 13.14 14.73
CA ASN A 261 0.53 14.08 14.87
C ASN A 261 1.14 14.11 16.27
N LYS A 262 0.34 13.95 17.33
CA LYS A 262 0.83 13.94 18.73
C LYS A 262 1.74 12.76 19.09
N TYR A 263 1.78 11.73 18.24
CA TYR A 263 2.60 10.53 18.44
C TYR A 263 3.90 10.55 17.63
N ILE A 264 4.11 11.60 16.83
CA ILE A 264 5.26 11.73 15.93
C ILE A 264 6.01 12.99 16.34
N ASN A 265 7.29 12.86 16.63
CA ASN A 265 8.16 14.01 16.82
C ASN A 265 8.68 14.47 15.46
N PHE A 266 8.41 15.72 15.08
CA PHE A 266 8.88 16.32 13.83
C PHE A 266 10.12 17.17 14.11
N THR A 267 11.22 16.91 13.41
CA THR A 267 12.48 17.61 13.66
C THR A 267 13.21 17.89 12.36
N ARG A 268 13.53 19.17 12.12
CA ARG A 268 14.41 19.55 11.01
C ARG A 268 15.84 19.19 11.35
N LEU A 269 16.45 18.32 10.54
CA LEU A 269 17.80 17.83 10.75
C LEU A 269 18.44 17.51 9.40
N GLU A 270 19.69 17.89 9.22
CA GLU A 270 20.48 17.39 8.10
C GLU A 270 21.16 16.09 8.50
N ILE A 271 21.42 15.22 7.53
CA ILE A 271 21.88 13.86 7.80
C ILE A 271 23.21 13.80 8.58
N GLU A 272 24.06 14.80 8.35
CA GLU A 272 25.37 15.00 8.99
C GLU A 272 25.27 15.25 10.51
N TRP A 273 24.10 15.65 11.02
CA TRP A 273 23.90 16.00 12.43
C TRP A 273 23.20 14.89 13.25
N LEU A 274 23.03 13.70 12.67
CA LEU A 274 22.33 12.60 13.33
C LEU A 274 23.06 12.10 14.58
N ASP A 275 24.37 11.87 14.51
CA ASP A 275 25.22 11.44 15.63
C ASP A 275 25.29 12.45 16.79
N THR A 276 25.12 13.74 16.46
CA THR A 276 25.07 14.84 17.42
C THR A 276 23.71 14.91 18.11
N LYS A 277 22.63 14.64 17.35
CA LYS A 277 21.26 14.68 17.87
C LYS A 277 20.90 13.44 18.69
N TYR A 278 21.39 12.28 18.29
CA TYR A 278 21.02 10.98 18.88
C TYR A 278 22.24 10.31 19.50
N LYS A 279 22.03 9.69 20.66
CA LYS A 279 23.09 8.94 21.34
C LYS A 279 23.48 7.71 20.53
N GLU A 280 24.71 7.26 20.70
CA GLU A 280 25.16 5.97 20.18
C GLU A 280 24.18 4.85 20.60
N LYS A 281 23.83 3.94 19.67
CA LYS A 281 22.97 2.78 19.94
C LYS A 281 21.65 3.14 20.64
N SER A 282 20.99 4.20 20.19
CA SER A 282 19.71 4.65 20.74
C SER A 282 18.50 4.33 19.86
N ILE A 283 18.69 4.01 18.58
CA ILE A 283 17.62 3.75 17.60
C ILE A 283 17.48 2.25 17.31
N ASP A 284 16.24 1.74 17.32
CA ASP A 284 15.93 0.35 17.00
C ASP A 284 15.72 0.16 15.49
N LYS A 285 14.93 1.03 14.87
CA LYS A 285 14.49 0.91 13.48
C LYS A 285 14.71 2.23 12.73
N ILE A 286 15.44 2.18 11.62
CA ILE A 286 15.43 3.24 10.62
C ILE A 286 14.58 2.75 9.45
N ILE A 287 13.47 3.42 9.15
CA ILE A 287 12.57 3.04 8.06
C ILE A 287 12.40 4.25 7.17
N THR A 288 12.92 4.21 5.94
CA THR A 288 13.11 5.45 5.19
C THR A 288 13.13 5.27 3.68
N PHE A 289 12.88 6.35 2.95
CA PHE A 289 13.07 6.41 1.51
C PHE A 289 14.11 7.48 1.18
N PRO A 290 15.41 7.12 1.12
CA PRO A 290 16.47 8.08 0.83
C PRO A 290 16.28 8.73 -0.53
N ILE A 291 16.83 9.94 -0.66
CA ILE A 291 16.96 10.59 -1.97
C ILE A 291 17.78 9.69 -2.92
N TYR A 292 17.51 9.75 -4.22
CA TYR A 292 18.20 8.93 -5.22
C TYR A 292 18.47 9.72 -6.51
N PRO A 293 19.47 9.31 -7.31
CA PRO A 293 19.82 10.00 -8.55
C PRO A 293 18.63 10.12 -9.52
N SER A 294 18.50 11.29 -10.13
CA SER A 294 17.52 11.59 -11.17
C SER A 294 18.15 12.50 -12.23
N ASN A 295 17.44 12.80 -13.32
CA ASN A 295 17.95 13.68 -14.38
C ASN A 295 18.40 15.05 -13.84
N ASN A 296 17.75 15.56 -12.78
CA ASN A 296 18.09 16.84 -12.16
C ASN A 296 18.99 16.70 -10.92
N LEU A 297 19.38 15.48 -10.56
CA LEU A 297 20.17 15.19 -9.37
C LEU A 297 21.20 14.09 -9.66
N PRO A 298 22.43 14.47 -10.08
CA PRO A 298 23.49 13.53 -10.41
C PRO A 298 23.90 12.67 -9.21
N GLU A 299 24.38 11.45 -9.47
CA GLU A 299 24.87 10.56 -8.40
C GLU A 299 26.00 11.18 -7.57
N LYS A 300 26.91 11.92 -8.22
CA LYS A 300 28.06 12.56 -7.57
C LYS A 300 27.65 13.53 -6.46
N SER A 301 26.50 14.21 -6.58
CA SER A 301 26.03 15.13 -5.53
C SER A 301 25.42 14.40 -4.32
N LEU A 302 25.18 13.09 -4.43
CA LEU A 302 24.61 12.26 -3.36
C LEU A 302 25.66 11.45 -2.59
N GLU A 303 26.91 11.41 -3.06
CA GLU A 303 27.97 10.63 -2.42
C GLU A 303 28.16 11.00 -0.95
N LYS A 304 28.28 12.30 -0.65
CA LYS A 304 28.40 12.77 0.75
C LYS A 304 27.18 12.34 1.57
N ILE A 305 25.97 12.55 1.04
CA ILE A 305 24.72 12.24 1.73
C ILE A 305 24.64 10.74 2.08
N TYR A 306 25.02 9.84 1.18
CA TYR A 306 24.98 8.41 1.45
C TYR A 306 26.04 7.96 2.46
N LYS A 307 27.29 8.45 2.35
CA LYS A 307 28.33 8.15 3.34
C LYS A 307 27.89 8.59 4.73
N GLU A 308 27.41 9.82 4.84
CA GLU A 308 26.89 10.37 6.09
C GLU A 308 25.68 9.58 6.60
N PHE A 309 24.73 9.23 5.73
CA PHE A 309 23.57 8.42 6.11
C PHE A 309 23.99 7.08 6.72
N PHE A 310 24.86 6.32 6.05
CA PHE A 310 25.25 5.00 6.54
C PHE A 310 26.18 5.06 7.75
N TYR A 311 27.12 6.01 7.81
CA TYR A 311 27.94 6.27 9.00
C TYR A 311 27.06 6.57 10.22
N ASN A 312 26.18 7.56 10.09
CA ASN A 312 25.30 7.97 11.17
C ASN A 312 24.32 6.85 11.56
N SER A 313 23.77 6.14 10.57
CA SER A 313 22.89 5.00 10.82
C SER A 313 23.62 3.89 11.57
N GLU A 314 24.84 3.53 11.16
CA GLU A 314 25.66 2.59 11.92
C GLU A 314 25.85 3.11 13.34
N TYR A 315 26.27 4.37 13.56
CA TYR A 315 26.52 4.90 14.90
C TYR A 315 25.28 4.85 15.83
N ILE A 316 24.13 5.35 15.38
CA ILE A 316 22.93 5.50 16.22
C ILE A 316 22.15 4.20 16.41
N LEU A 317 22.27 3.22 15.50
CA LEU A 317 21.53 1.96 15.60
C LEU A 317 22.03 1.10 16.76
N LYS A 318 21.09 0.48 17.48
CA LYS A 318 21.39 -0.60 18.44
C LYS A 318 22.04 -1.79 17.73
N LYS A 319 22.70 -2.66 18.50
CA LYS A 319 23.34 -3.88 17.97
C LYS A 319 22.37 -4.82 17.23
N SER A 320 21.10 -4.83 17.61
CA SER A 320 20.05 -5.59 16.93
C SER A 320 19.23 -4.76 15.95
N GLY A 321 19.56 -3.48 15.81
CA GLY A 321 18.79 -2.52 15.04
C GLY A 321 18.90 -2.75 13.54
N THR A 322 17.89 -2.27 12.82
CA THR A 322 17.77 -2.50 11.38
C THR A 322 17.46 -1.23 10.61
N ILE A 323 17.98 -1.15 9.39
CA ILE A 323 17.57 -0.19 8.37
C ILE A 323 16.64 -0.91 7.39
N THR A 324 15.45 -0.40 7.16
CA THR A 324 14.57 -0.81 6.06
C THR A 324 14.40 0.38 5.13
N LEU A 325 14.97 0.30 3.92
CA LEU A 325 14.94 1.40 2.98
C LEU A 325 14.32 1.02 1.64
N LEU A 326 13.72 1.99 0.97
CA LEU A 326 13.25 1.88 -0.41
C LEU A 326 14.23 2.56 -1.36
N THR A 327 14.57 1.92 -2.48
CA THR A 327 15.41 2.55 -3.52
C THR A 327 15.11 2.00 -4.92
N PRO A 328 15.20 2.81 -5.99
CA PRO A 328 15.30 2.30 -7.36
C PRO A 328 16.75 2.01 -7.78
N LYS A 329 17.75 2.36 -6.95
CA LYS A 329 19.18 2.26 -7.22
C LYS A 329 19.86 1.34 -6.19
N LYS A 330 19.56 0.04 -6.25
CA LYS A 330 20.07 -0.93 -5.27
C LYS A 330 21.59 -1.00 -5.22
N ASP A 331 22.27 -0.98 -6.38
CA ASP A 331 23.73 -1.13 -6.45
C ASP A 331 24.43 0.05 -5.73
N LEU A 332 23.82 1.24 -5.77
CA LEU A 332 24.32 2.42 -5.08
C LEU A 332 24.18 2.31 -3.56
N ILE A 333 23.05 1.79 -3.09
CA ILE A 333 22.84 1.49 -1.67
C ILE A 333 23.85 0.45 -1.19
N GLU A 334 24.07 -0.63 -1.95
CA GLU A 334 25.04 -1.67 -1.60
C GLU A 334 26.46 -1.12 -1.53
N LYS A 335 26.88 -0.34 -2.53
CA LYS A 335 28.19 0.32 -2.56
C LYS A 335 28.48 1.05 -1.24
N TYR A 336 27.60 1.96 -0.83
CA TYR A 336 27.86 2.78 0.36
C TYR A 336 27.59 2.04 1.67
N SER A 337 26.61 1.14 1.74
CA SER A 337 26.35 0.37 2.97
C SER A 337 27.48 -0.60 3.31
N ASN A 338 28.16 -1.17 2.31
CA ASN A 338 29.29 -2.09 2.50
C ASN A 338 30.55 -1.44 3.09
N GLU A 339 30.65 -0.10 3.09
CA GLU A 339 31.72 0.64 3.76
C GLU A 339 31.58 0.62 5.30
N TYR A 340 30.43 0.14 5.80
CA TYR A 340 30.03 0.19 7.21
C TYR A 340 29.66 -1.21 7.74
N LYS A 341 29.51 -1.36 9.05
CA LYS A 341 29.10 -2.63 9.69
C LYS A 341 27.60 -2.87 9.56
N LEU A 342 27.11 -2.93 8.32
CA LEU A 342 25.71 -3.12 7.98
C LEU A 342 25.58 -4.31 7.03
N LYS A 343 25.01 -5.41 7.53
CA LYS A 343 24.79 -6.61 6.73
C LYS A 343 23.41 -6.59 6.09
N LYS A 344 23.34 -6.68 4.76
CA LYS A 344 22.07 -6.91 4.06
C LYS A 344 21.49 -8.27 4.47
N ILE A 345 20.26 -8.29 4.97
CA ILE A 345 19.56 -9.52 5.39
C ILE A 345 18.36 -9.85 4.52
N LYS A 346 17.79 -8.88 3.79
CA LYS A 346 16.64 -9.09 2.92
C LYS A 346 16.60 -8.06 1.79
N GLU A 347 16.09 -8.48 0.65
CA GLU A 347 15.75 -7.62 -0.49
C GLU A 347 14.41 -8.08 -1.04
N VAL A 348 13.49 -7.14 -1.27
CA VAL A 348 12.18 -7.40 -1.85
C VAL A 348 12.02 -6.50 -3.08
N PRO A 349 12.06 -7.03 -4.31
CA PRO A 349 11.76 -6.25 -5.50
C PRO A 349 10.26 -5.94 -5.54
N ILE A 350 9.92 -4.72 -5.91
CA ILE A 350 8.53 -4.29 -6.10
C ILE A 350 8.40 -3.50 -7.40
N THR A 351 7.22 -3.53 -8.01
CA THR A 351 6.91 -2.74 -9.21
C THR A 351 5.93 -1.63 -8.86
N MET A 352 6.25 -0.39 -9.25
CA MET A 352 5.39 0.77 -9.09
C MET A 352 5.27 1.49 -10.45
N GLY A 353 4.10 1.35 -11.09
CA GLY A 353 3.95 1.78 -12.48
C GLY A 353 4.92 1.02 -13.38
N ASN A 354 5.72 1.73 -14.16
CA ASN A 354 6.73 1.14 -15.06
C ASN A 354 8.12 1.06 -14.42
N SER A 355 8.25 1.39 -13.13
CA SER A 355 9.54 1.48 -12.44
C SER A 355 9.69 0.35 -11.41
N ARG A 356 10.90 -0.20 -11.35
CA ARG A 356 11.28 -1.20 -10.34
C ARG A 356 11.95 -0.53 -9.15
N PHE A 357 11.51 -0.91 -7.96
CA PHE A 357 12.10 -0.51 -6.69
C PHE A 357 12.48 -1.74 -5.88
N TYR A 358 13.29 -1.53 -4.85
CA TYR A 358 13.77 -2.56 -3.94
C TYR A 358 13.57 -2.06 -2.51
N ILE A 359 12.88 -2.86 -1.70
CA ILE A 359 12.89 -2.70 -0.25
C ILE A 359 14.06 -3.53 0.26
N MET A 360 15.07 -2.88 0.81
CA MET A 360 16.30 -3.50 1.30
C MET A 360 16.35 -3.39 2.82
N ILE A 361 16.72 -4.48 3.49
CA ILE A 361 16.85 -4.54 4.94
C ILE A 361 18.29 -4.85 5.31
N PHE A 362 18.87 -3.99 6.14
CA PHE A 362 20.21 -4.12 6.69
C PHE A 362 20.13 -4.25 8.21
N LYS A 363 21.02 -5.05 8.78
CA LYS A 363 21.19 -5.21 10.23
C LYS A 363 22.60 -4.76 10.62
N LYS A 364 22.70 -4.05 11.73
CA LYS A 364 24.00 -3.68 12.34
C LYS A 364 24.72 -4.88 12.96
#